data_AF-A0A8H7GZ07-F1
#
_entry.id   AF-A0A8H7GZ07-F1
#
_cell.length_a   1.000
_cell.length_b   1.000
_cell.length_c   1.000
_cell.angle_alpha   90.00
_cell.angle_beta   90.00
_cell.angle_gamma   90.00
#
_symmetry.space_group_name_H-M   'P 1'
#
loop_
_entity.id
_entity.type
_entity.pdbx_description
1 polymer ?
#
loop_
_entity_poly.entity_id
_entity_poly.type
_entity_poly.pdbx_seq_one_letter_code
_entity_poly.pdbx_strand_id
1 'polypeptide(L)'
;MADDQRRLLEQLMGKEALDSFQVRRKEIEMTNPRVCKAFLVGTCPHDLFNGTKLNIGKCPLLHVEKHKLEYEFRTKKKNETFPNFEHEYYKTLQKYVDEIDFTIATALKRLEHTPEEKAKIAAVTKDLDVLDTKNRPHDV
;
A
#
# COMPACT_ATOMS: atom_id res chain seq x y z
N MET A 1 18.27 -4.40 22.91
CA MET A 1 17.72 -3.54 23.99
C MET A 1 18.29 -2.12 23.92
N ALA A 2 19.58 -1.88 24.18
CA ALA A 2 20.15 -0.53 24.11
C ALA A 2 20.17 0.05 22.67
N ASP A 3 20.48 -0.77 21.66
CA ASP A 3 20.50 -0.34 20.25
C ASP A 3 19.09 -0.04 19.69
N ASP A 4 18.08 -0.79 20.11
CA ASP A 4 16.69 -0.57 19.70
C ASP A 4 16.16 0.76 20.24
N GLN A 5 16.48 1.07 21.50
CA GLN A 5 16.11 2.31 22.15
C GLN A 5 16.84 3.50 21.51
N ARG A 6 18.13 3.34 21.15
CA ARG A 6 18.89 4.35 20.42
C ARG A 6 18.30 4.61 19.03
N ARG A 7 17.93 3.57 18.29
CA ARG A 7 17.32 3.68 16.96
C ARG A 7 15.96 4.37 17.00
N LEU A 8 15.15 4.09 18.02
CA LEU A 8 13.88 4.78 18.25
C LEU A 8 14.12 6.28 18.56
N LEU A 9 15.09 6.58 19.41
CA LEU A 9 15.45 7.96 19.75
C LEU A 9 15.96 8.74 18.53
N GLU A 10 16.78 8.11 17.69
CA GLU A 10 17.26 8.68 16.42
C GLU A 10 16.12 8.95 15.42
N GLN A 11 15.08 8.12 15.43
CA GLN A 11 13.90 8.33 14.58
C GLN A 11 13.03 9.49 15.08
N LEU A 12 12.93 9.67 16.40
CA LEU A 12 12.17 10.73 17.05
C LEU A 12 12.87 12.10 16.99
N MET A 13 14.18 12.14 17.24
CA MET A 13 14.95 13.39 17.34
C MET A 13 15.71 13.73 16.06
N GLY A 14 15.80 12.78 15.12
CA GLY A 14 16.69 12.87 13.95
C GLY A 14 18.09 12.36 14.30
N LYS A 15 18.68 11.57 13.38
CA LYS A 15 20.04 11.00 13.56
C LYS A 15 21.11 12.05 13.86
N GLU A 16 20.92 13.27 13.38
CA GLU A 16 21.88 14.38 13.53
C GLU A 16 21.77 15.11 14.88
N ALA A 17 20.68 14.92 15.64
CA ALA A 17 20.52 15.54 16.96
C ALA A 17 21.45 14.91 18.01
N LEU A 18 21.80 13.63 17.85
CA LEU A 18 22.62 12.87 18.80
C LEU A 18 24.14 13.11 18.65
N ASP A 19 24.58 13.65 17.50
CA ASP A 19 26.00 13.76 17.11
C ASP A 19 26.53 15.21 17.17
N SER A 20 25.83 16.07 17.91
CA SER A 20 25.96 17.54 17.82
C SER A 20 27.16 18.13 18.57
N PHE A 21 28.38 17.76 18.16
CA PHE A 21 29.56 18.62 18.30
C PHE A 21 30.06 19.23 16.98
N GLN A 22 29.63 18.76 15.81
CA GLN A 22 30.15 19.31 14.55
C GLN A 22 29.09 19.44 13.46
N VAL A 23 28.92 20.69 13.02
CA VAL A 23 28.22 21.15 11.82
C VAL A 23 26.70 21.22 11.94
N ARG A 24 26.20 22.44 12.09
CA ARG A 24 24.81 22.84 11.77
C ARG A 24 24.53 22.56 10.30
N ARG A 25 24.30 21.31 9.91
CA ARG A 25 23.64 21.03 8.64
C ARG A 25 22.22 21.57 8.77
N LYS A 26 21.81 22.34 7.76
CA LYS A 26 20.49 22.96 7.71
C LYS A 26 19.44 21.87 7.92
N GLU A 27 18.74 21.94 9.05
CA GLU A 27 17.70 20.99 9.41
C GLU A 27 16.72 20.90 8.23
N ILE A 28 16.53 19.71 7.68
CA ILE A 28 15.65 19.51 6.53
C ILE A 28 14.25 19.88 6.99
N GLU A 29 13.60 20.84 6.33
CA GLU A 29 12.24 21.24 6.67
C GLU A 29 11.22 20.23 6.11
N MET A 30 10.05 20.12 6.73
CA MET A 30 8.94 19.27 6.28
C MET A 30 8.51 19.57 4.83
N THR A 31 8.65 20.81 4.37
CA THR A 31 8.32 21.28 3.01
C THR A 31 9.32 20.81 1.96
N ASN A 32 10.45 20.22 2.36
CA ASN A 32 11.50 19.81 1.43
C ASN A 32 11.00 18.71 0.47
N PRO A 33 11.29 18.78 -0.85
CA PRO A 33 10.87 17.77 -1.81
C PRO A 33 11.34 16.35 -1.48
N ARG A 34 12.45 16.19 -0.74
CA ARG A 34 12.99 14.88 -0.34
C ARG A 34 12.19 14.17 0.76
N VAL A 35 11.35 14.88 1.51
CA VAL A 35 10.50 14.28 2.56
C VAL A 35 9.29 13.60 1.93
N CYS A 36 8.85 12.46 2.44
CA CYS A 36 7.70 11.73 1.91
C CYS A 36 6.38 12.38 2.36
N LYS A 37 5.62 12.96 1.42
CA LYS A 37 4.36 13.66 1.75
C LYS A 37 3.27 12.67 2.15
N ALA A 38 3.27 11.50 1.53
CA ALA A 38 2.40 10.40 1.90
C ALA A 38 2.59 9.95 3.37
N PHE A 39 3.83 9.98 3.87
CA PHE A 39 4.13 9.67 5.27
C PHE A 39 3.72 10.79 6.23
N LEU A 40 3.76 12.05 5.80
CA LEU A 40 3.35 13.20 6.61
C LEU A 40 1.82 13.26 6.77
N VAL A 41 1.09 13.15 5.65
CA VAL A 41 -0.37 13.29 5.60
C VAL A 41 -1.06 12.05 6.17
N GLY A 42 -0.51 10.86 5.93
CA GLY A 42 -1.10 9.60 6.34
C GLY A 42 -0.08 8.47 6.37
N THR A 43 -0.39 7.39 5.65
CA THR A 43 0.48 6.20 5.60
C THR A 43 1.09 6.06 4.21
N CYS A 44 2.42 5.97 4.16
CA CYS A 44 3.11 5.71 2.89
C CYS A 44 2.88 4.26 2.45
N PRO A 45 2.46 4.00 1.19
CA PRO A 45 2.28 2.64 0.67
C PRO A 45 3.54 1.76 0.77
N HIS A 46 4.74 2.34 0.61
CA HIS A 46 6.00 1.61 0.75
C HIS A 46 6.21 1.02 2.15
N ASP A 47 5.75 1.74 3.18
CA ASP A 47 5.86 1.27 4.56
C ASP A 47 4.73 0.29 4.89
N LEU A 48 3.52 0.54 4.35
CA LEU A 48 2.36 -0.33 4.54
C LEU A 48 2.58 -1.74 3.98
N PHE A 49 3.20 -1.85 2.80
CA PHE A 49 3.46 -3.14 2.16
C PHE A 49 4.81 -3.76 2.52
N ASN A 50 5.57 -3.12 3.43
CA ASN A 50 6.86 -3.65 3.86
C ASN A 50 6.67 -5.01 4.55
N GLY A 51 7.39 -6.03 4.09
CA GLY A 51 7.26 -7.40 4.59
C GLY A 51 6.08 -8.20 4.04
N THR A 52 5.29 -7.65 3.13
CA THR A 52 4.21 -8.37 2.44
C THR A 52 4.68 -8.96 1.10
N LYS A 53 3.86 -9.80 0.46
CA LYS A 53 4.13 -10.30 -0.90
C LYS A 53 4.11 -9.19 -1.97
N LEU A 54 3.50 -8.05 -1.68
CA LEU A 54 3.45 -6.86 -2.54
C LEU A 54 4.53 -5.83 -2.15
N ASN A 55 5.66 -6.28 -1.60
CA ASN A 55 6.70 -5.36 -1.12
C ASN A 55 7.34 -4.59 -2.29
N ILE A 56 7.05 -3.28 -2.34
CA ILE A 56 7.51 -2.34 -3.36
C ILE A 56 8.93 -1.82 -3.03
N GLY A 57 9.52 -2.28 -1.94
CA GLY A 57 10.83 -1.86 -1.46
C GLY A 57 10.78 -0.61 -0.58
N LYS A 58 11.95 -0.15 -0.15
CA LYS A 58 12.10 1.03 0.71
C LYS A 58 11.62 2.28 -0.02
N CYS A 59 10.95 3.18 0.70
CA CYS A 59 10.53 4.45 0.13
C CYS A 59 11.74 5.25 -0.40
N PRO A 60 11.69 5.80 -1.62
CA PRO A 60 12.75 6.67 -2.14
C PRO A 60 12.81 8.03 -1.44
N LEU A 61 11.73 8.41 -0.75
CA LEU A 61 11.61 9.64 0.01
C LEU A 61 11.89 9.41 1.50
N LEU A 62 12.31 10.47 2.20
CA LEU A 62 12.66 10.41 3.61
C LEU A 62 11.40 10.36 4.49
N HIS A 63 11.32 9.32 5.33
CA HIS A 63 10.34 9.21 6.41
C HIS A 63 11.00 9.73 7.68
N VAL A 64 10.48 10.84 8.21
CA VAL A 64 11.01 11.47 9.43
C VAL A 64 9.84 11.70 10.38
N GLU A 65 9.85 11.02 11.52
CA GLU A 65 8.78 11.06 12.53
C GLU A 65 8.56 12.48 13.05
N LYS A 66 9.66 13.22 13.28
CA LYS A 66 9.64 14.63 13.71
C LYS A 66 8.75 15.49 12.81
N HIS A 67 8.87 15.34 11.49
CA HIS A 67 8.07 16.13 10.54
C HIS A 67 6.62 15.68 10.50
N LYS A 68 6.32 14.40 10.73
CA LYS A 68 4.94 13.92 10.83
C LYS A 68 4.23 14.53 12.05
N LEU A 69 4.90 14.55 13.20
CA LEU A 69 4.39 15.22 14.40
C LEU A 69 4.23 16.73 14.19
N GLU A 70 5.17 17.36 13.49
CA GLU A 70 5.07 18.78 13.12
C GLU A 70 3.87 19.04 12.21
N TYR A 71 3.66 18.22 11.18
CA TYR A 71 2.49 18.29 10.29
C TYR A 71 1.20 18.22 11.11
N GLU A 72 1.05 17.16 11.91
CA GLU A 72 -0.14 16.96 12.74
C GLU A 72 -0.39 18.12 13.70
N PHE A 73 0.66 18.67 14.30
CA PHE A 73 0.55 19.83 15.19
C PHE A 73 0.05 21.07 14.44
N ARG A 74 0.60 21.35 13.24
CA ARG A 74 0.21 22.51 12.44
C ARG A 74 -1.22 22.38 11.92
N THR A 75 -1.62 21.20 11.47
CA THR A 75 -2.98 20.95 10.98
C THR A 75 -4.00 20.97 12.13
N LYS A 76 -3.73 20.30 13.26
CA LYS A 76 -4.70 20.18 14.37
C LYS A 76 -4.73 21.37 15.31
N LYS A 77 -3.59 21.99 15.63
CA LYS A 77 -3.53 23.10 16.60
C LYS A 77 -3.54 24.48 15.97
N LYS A 78 -2.93 24.66 14.80
CA LYS A 78 -2.86 25.95 14.11
C LYS A 78 -3.91 26.11 13.01
N ASN A 79 -4.69 25.06 12.71
CA ASN A 79 -5.63 25.02 11.58
C ASN A 79 -4.99 25.43 10.24
N GLU A 80 -3.69 25.14 10.08
CA GLU A 80 -2.99 25.37 8.83
C GLU A 80 -3.29 24.21 7.86
N THR A 81 -3.68 24.55 6.63
CA THR A 81 -3.96 23.56 5.58
C THR A 81 -2.83 23.51 4.57
N PHE A 82 -2.48 22.29 4.14
CA PHE A 82 -1.41 22.05 3.15
C PHE A 82 -1.98 21.27 1.96
N PRO A 83 -2.79 21.91 1.10
CA PRO A 83 -3.50 21.23 0.00
C PRO A 83 -2.54 20.57 -0.98
N ASN A 84 -1.33 21.11 -1.15
CA ASN A 84 -0.31 20.51 -2.03
C ASN A 84 0.14 19.13 -1.54
N PHE A 85 0.24 18.92 -0.23
CA PHE A 85 0.67 17.64 0.34
C PHE A 85 -0.42 16.59 0.19
N GLU A 86 -1.67 16.96 0.44
CA GLU A 86 -2.83 16.10 0.24
C GLU A 86 -3.00 15.73 -1.23
N HIS A 87 -2.80 16.69 -2.14
CA HIS A 87 -2.86 16.44 -3.58
C HIS A 87 -1.77 15.48 -4.06
N GLU A 88 -0.51 15.66 -3.62
CA GLU A 88 0.57 14.72 -3.93
C GLU A 88 0.30 13.33 -3.36
N TYR A 89 -0.25 13.26 -2.16
CA TYR A 89 -0.64 12.00 -1.52
C TYR A 89 -1.74 11.30 -2.33
N TYR A 90 -2.81 12.00 -2.66
CA TYR A 90 -3.91 11.46 -3.46
C TYR A 90 -3.44 10.97 -4.84
N LYS A 91 -2.60 11.77 -5.52
CA LYS A 91 -2.01 11.37 -6.82
C LYS A 91 -1.16 10.11 -6.70
N THR A 92 -0.45 9.94 -5.59
CA THR A 92 0.34 8.73 -5.33
C THR A 92 -0.56 7.54 -5.07
N LEU A 93 -1.61 7.70 -4.26
CA LEU A 93 -2.58 6.64 -3.99
C LEU A 93 -3.31 6.20 -5.25
N GLN A 94 -3.75 7.14 -6.09
CA GLN A 94 -4.48 6.84 -7.33
C GLN A 94 -3.66 5.91 -8.23
N LYS A 95 -2.36 6.18 -8.41
CA LYS A 95 -1.47 5.31 -9.19
C LYS A 95 -1.45 3.87 -8.66
N TYR A 96 -1.35 3.71 -7.34
CA TYR A 96 -1.34 2.38 -6.73
C TYR A 96 -2.69 1.68 -6.86
N VAL A 97 -3.80 2.42 -6.74
CA VAL A 97 -5.15 1.87 -6.99
C VAL A 97 -5.26 1.38 -8.42
N ASP A 98 -4.83 2.19 -9.40
CA ASP A 98 -4.88 1.83 -10.82
C ASP A 98 -4.03 0.57 -11.12
N GLU A 99 -2.85 0.45 -10.51
CA GLU A 99 -1.98 -0.73 -10.64
C GLU A 99 -2.61 -1.99 -10.04
N ILE A 100 -3.27 -1.86 -8.88
CA ILE A 100 -3.98 -2.95 -8.22
C ILE A 100 -5.18 -3.37 -9.06
N ASP A 101 -5.97 -2.41 -9.57
CA ASP A 101 -7.13 -2.68 -10.43
C ASP A 101 -6.71 -3.41 -11.71
N PHE A 102 -5.60 -2.99 -12.34
CA PHE A 102 -5.04 -3.69 -13.49
C PHE A 102 -4.62 -5.13 -13.16
N THR A 103 -4.00 -5.31 -11.99
CA THR A 103 -3.59 -6.65 -11.51
C THR A 103 -4.81 -7.53 -11.26
N ILE A 104 -5.86 -6.99 -10.64
CA ILE A 104 -7.14 -7.68 -10.41
C ILE A 104 -7.78 -8.07 -11.74
N ALA A 105 -7.88 -7.13 -12.70
CA ALA A 105 -8.45 -7.40 -14.02
C ALA A 105 -7.70 -8.53 -14.75
N THR A 106 -6.37 -8.53 -14.66
CA THR A 106 -5.52 -9.58 -15.24
C THR A 106 -5.74 -10.93 -14.56
N ALA A 107 -5.84 -10.95 -13.23
CA ALA A 107 -6.11 -12.17 -12.46
C ALA A 107 -7.51 -12.73 -12.76
N LEU A 108 -8.53 -11.87 -12.83
CA LEU A 108 -9.88 -12.25 -13.23
C LEU A 108 -9.91 -12.83 -14.64
N LYS A 109 -9.21 -12.22 -15.60
CA LYS A 109 -9.10 -12.76 -16.96
C LYS A 109 -8.42 -14.14 -17.03
N ARG A 110 -7.49 -14.43 -16.13
CA ARG A 110 -6.88 -15.78 -16.01
C ARG A 110 -7.84 -16.80 -15.37
N LEU A 111 -8.73 -16.34 -14.50
CA LEU A 111 -9.78 -17.16 -13.89
C LEU A 111 -10.95 -17.40 -14.84
N GLU A 112 -11.16 -16.54 -15.82
CA GLU A 112 -12.17 -16.76 -16.85
C GLU A 112 -11.86 -18.05 -17.63
N HIS A 113 -12.68 -19.07 -17.41
CA HIS A 113 -12.62 -20.31 -18.18
C HIS A 113 -12.63 -20.01 -19.68
N THR A 114 -11.69 -20.64 -20.38
CA THR A 114 -11.65 -20.57 -21.84
C THR A 114 -13.00 -21.01 -22.42
N PRO A 115 -13.41 -20.48 -23.58
CA PRO A 115 -14.67 -20.90 -24.20
C PRO A 115 -14.73 -22.42 -24.42
N GLU A 116 -13.57 -23.05 -24.64
CA GLU A 116 -13.45 -24.52 -24.74
C GLU A 116 -13.71 -25.25 -23.43
N GLU A 117 -13.19 -24.74 -22.30
CA GLU A 117 -13.50 -25.28 -20.97
C GLU A 117 -14.98 -25.11 -20.63
N LYS A 118 -15.58 -23.96 -20.93
CA LYS A 118 -17.01 -23.73 -20.73
C LYS A 118 -17.85 -24.70 -21.59
N ALA A 119 -17.45 -24.95 -22.83
CA ALA A 119 -18.13 -25.89 -23.71
C ALA A 119 -17.99 -27.35 -23.21
N LYS A 120 -16.80 -27.75 -22.75
CA LYS A 120 -16.57 -29.08 -22.15
C LYS A 120 -17.37 -29.27 -20.88
N ILE A 121 -17.41 -28.27 -19.99
CA ILE A 121 -18.23 -28.31 -18.77
C ILE A 121 -19.70 -28.46 -19.15
N ALA A 122 -20.22 -27.67 -20.09
CA ALA A 122 -21.62 -27.78 -20.53
C ALA A 122 -21.95 -29.14 -21.16
N ALA A 123 -21.03 -29.72 -21.94
CA ALA A 123 -21.20 -31.04 -22.51
C ALA A 123 -21.24 -32.13 -21.42
N VAL A 124 -20.29 -32.10 -20.48
CA VAL A 124 -20.23 -33.05 -19.37
C VAL A 124 -21.44 -32.93 -18.46
N THR A 125 -21.92 -31.71 -18.16
CA THR A 125 -23.16 -31.51 -17.38
C THR A 125 -24.37 -32.11 -18.08
N LYS A 126 -24.47 -31.95 -19.41
CA LYS A 126 -25.57 -32.53 -20.19
C LYS A 126 -25.51 -34.05 -20.20
N ASP A 127 -24.32 -34.64 -20.30
CA ASP A 127 -24.13 -36.09 -20.23
C ASP A 127 -24.50 -36.64 -18.85
N LEU A 128 -24.17 -35.91 -17.77
CA LEU A 128 -24.59 -36.24 -16.41
C LEU A 128 -26.11 -36.21 -16.24
N ASP A 129 -26.81 -35.19 -16.77
CA ASP A 129 -28.28 -35.13 -16.73
C ASP A 129 -28.93 -36.31 -17.48
N VAL A 130 -28.36 -36.72 -18.61
CA VAL A 130 -28.83 -37.88 -19.38
C VAL A 130 -28.60 -39.18 -18.59
N LEU A 131 -27.48 -39.30 -17.89
CA LEU A 131 -27.20 -40.46 -17.04
C LEU A 131 -28.12 -40.48 -15.80
N ASP A 132 -28.40 -39.35 -15.17
CA ASP A 132 -29.31 -39.25 -14.03
C ASP A 132 -30.76 -39.55 -14.42
N THR A 133 -31.21 -39.13 -15.60
CA THR A 133 -32.54 -39.48 -16.12
C THR A 133 -32.67 -40.95 -16.49
N LYS A 134 -31.59 -41.60 -16.93
CA LYS A 134 -31.54 -43.06 -17.18
C LYS A 134 -31.44 -43.89 -15.90
N ASN A 135 -30.74 -43.39 -14.89
CA ASN A 135 -30.51 -44.08 -13.62
C ASN A 135 -31.55 -43.75 -12.55
N ARG A 136 -32.52 -42.86 -12.82
CA ARG A 136 -33.64 -42.65 -11.91
C ARG A 136 -34.37 -43.99 -11.79
N PRO A 137 -34.36 -44.65 -10.61
CA PRO A 137 -35.18 -45.84 -10.43
C PRO A 137 -36.62 -45.43 -10.73
N HIS A 138 -37.30 -46.21 -11.56
CA HIS A 138 -38.75 -46.15 -11.63
C HIS A 138 -39.23 -46.44 -10.21
N ASP A 139 -39.57 -45.39 -9.45
CA ASP A 139 -40.23 -45.53 -8.16
C ASP A 139 -41.53 -46.30 -8.42
N VAL A 140 -41.54 -47.55 -7.95
CA VAL A 140 -42.72 -48.43 -7.80
C VAL A 140 -43.42 -48.08 -6.51
#